data_AF-A0A2P5N5L0-F1
#
_entry.id   AF-A0A2P5N5L0-F1
#
_cell.length_a   1.000
_cell.length_b   1.000
_cell.length_c   1.000
_cell.angle_alpha   90.00
_cell.angle_beta   90.00
_cell.angle_gamma   90.00
#
_symmetry.space_group_name_H-M   'P 1'
#
loop_
_entity.id
_entity.type
_entity.pdbx_description
1 polymer ?
#
loop_
_entity_poly.entity_id
_entity_poly.type
_entity_poly.pdbx_seq_one_letter_code
_entity_poly.pdbx_strand_id
1 'polypeptide(L)' 'MAIIALLVILAIAAITAWLLLRGKTQEMPVKVMMFVGYFWLITFLQLLTFGLVYFISNRFFDIQLV' A
#
# COMPACT_ATOMS: atom_id res chain seq x y z
N MET A 1 10.34 -0.52 15.36
CA MET A 1 9.12 0.18 14.90
C MET A 1 8.95 0.18 13.38
N ALA A 2 9.94 0.61 12.59
CA ALA A 2 9.82 0.68 11.12
C ALA A 2 9.41 -0.64 10.45
N ILE A 3 9.97 -1.78 10.87
CA ILE A 3 9.64 -3.11 10.31
C ILE A 3 8.15 -3.42 10.48
N ILE A 4 7.59 -3.16 11.66
CA ILE A 4 6.17 -3.42 11.95
C ILE A 4 5.29 -2.54 11.04
N ALA A 5 5.64 -1.26 10.87
CA ALA A 5 4.90 -0.36 9.99
C ALA A 5 4.92 -0.85 8.52
N LEU A 6 6.06 -1.32 8.03
CA LEU A 6 6.18 -1.89 6.70
C LEU A 6 5.36 -3.18 6.56
N LEU A 7 5.36 -4.06 7.57
CA LEU A 7 4.53 -5.27 7.56
C LEU A 7 3.04 -4.95 7.51
N VAL A 8 2.59 -3.91 8.23
CA VAL A 8 1.20 -3.45 8.19
C VAL A 8 0.84 -2.94 6.79
N ILE A 9 1.72 -2.16 6.15
CA ILE A 9 1.52 -1.70 4.76
C ILE A 9 1.36 -2.89 3.82
N LEU A 10 2.27 -3.86 3.88
CA LEU A 10 2.22 -5.05 3.03
C LEU A 10 0.96 -5.89 3.28
N ALA A 11 0.54 -6.03 4.54
CA ALA A 11 -0.67 -6.76 4.88
C ALA A 11 -1.92 -6.09 4.29
N ILE A 12 -2.03 -4.77 4.41
CA ILE A 12 -3.14 -4.00 3.82
C ILE A 12 -3.12 -4.15 2.29
N ALA A 13 -1.96 -3.97 1.65
CA ALA A 13 -1.83 -4.12 0.21
C ALA A 13 -2.23 -5.53 -0.28
N ALA A 14 -1.82 -6.58 0.43
CA ALA A 14 -2.17 -7.95 0.10
C ALA A 14 -3.67 -8.23 0.24
N ILE A 15 -4.30 -7.76 1.33
CA ILE A 15 -5.74 -7.92 1.55
C ILE A 15 -6.52 -7.18 0.47
N THR A 16 -6.17 -5.93 0.16
CA THR A 16 -6.86 -5.14 -0.86
C THR A 16 -6.67 -5.72 -2.26
N ALA A 17 -5.45 -6.14 -2.62
CA ALA A 17 -5.20 -6.80 -3.90
C ALA A 17 -6.03 -8.11 -4.03
N TRP A 18 -6.11 -8.90 -2.96
CA TRP A 18 -6.93 -10.10 -2.92
C TRP A 18 -8.43 -9.80 -3.11
N LEU A 19 -8.95 -8.78 -2.43
CA LEU A 19 -10.35 -8.35 -2.57
C LEU A 19 -10.67 -7.91 -4.01
N LEU A 20 -9.75 -7.20 -4.68
CA LEU A 20 -9.91 -6.79 -6.08
C LEU A 20 -9.92 -7.98 -7.07
N LEU A 21 -9.32 -9.11 -6.69
CA LEU A 21 -9.18 -10.28 -7.55
C LEU A 21 -10.23 -11.36 -7.32
N ARG A 22 -10.86 -11.40 -6.15
CA ARG A 22 -11.79 -12.45 -5.72
C ARG A 22 -12.93 -12.72 -6.70
N GLY A 23 -13.37 -11.70 -7.44
CA GLY A 23 -14.48 -11.80 -8.40
C GLY A 23 -14.08 -11.98 -9.87
N LYS A 24 -12.78 -12.07 -10.20
CA LYS A 24 -12.34 -12.13 -11.60
C LYS A 24 -12.27 -13.59 -12.11
N THR A 25 -12.87 -13.86 -13.26
CA THR A 25 -12.82 -15.17 -13.95
C THR A 25 -11.70 -15.17 -14.99
N GLN A 26 -10.46 -15.23 -14.52
CA GLN A 26 -9.26 -15.27 -15.35
C GLN A 26 -8.47 -16.55 -15.04
N GLU A 27 -7.63 -16.98 -15.97
CA GLU A 27 -6.73 -18.12 -15.77
C GLU A 27 -5.76 -17.86 -14.61
N MET A 28 -5.35 -18.92 -13.91
CA MET A 28 -4.43 -18.83 -12.77
C MET A 28 -3.18 -17.96 -13.02
N PRO A 29 -2.41 -18.13 -14.12
CA PRO A 29 -1.23 -17.31 -14.35
C PRO A 29 -1.55 -15.81 -14.49
N VAL A 30 -2.66 -15.49 -15.16
CA VAL A 30 -3.14 -14.10 -15.34
C VAL A 30 -3.55 -13.52 -13.98
N LYS A 31 -4.25 -14.29 -13.14
CA LYS A 31 -4.63 -13.85 -11.79
C LYS A 31 -3.44 -13.51 -10.92
N VAL A 32 -2.37 -14.31 -10.97
CA VAL A 32 -1.14 -14.06 -10.21
C VAL A 32 -0.47 -12.78 -10.69
N MET A 33 -0.37 -12.59 -12.01
CA MET A 33 0.20 -11.37 -12.58
C MET A 33 -0.59 -10.12 -12.18
N MET A 34 -1.92 -10.20 -12.21
CA MET A 34 -2.80 -9.13 -11.73
C MET A 34 -2.65 -8.89 -10.21
N PHE A 35 -2.45 -9.94 -9.41
CA PHE A 35 -2.21 -9.82 -7.97
C PHE A 35 -0.96 -9.02 -7.69
N VAL A 36 0.15 -9.40 -8.33
CA VAL A 36 1.43 -8.70 -8.20
C VAL A 36 1.26 -7.23 -8.61
N GLY A 37 0.57 -6.96 -9.74
CA GLY A 37 0.29 -5.60 -10.19
C GLY A 37 -0.50 -4.77 -9.17
N TYR A 38 -1.65 -5.28 -8.69
CA TYR A 38 -2.47 -4.57 -7.71
C TYR A 38 -1.75 -4.40 -6.37
N PHE A 39 -1.06 -5.43 -5.90
CA PHE A 39 -0.29 -5.42 -4.67
C PHE A 39 0.75 -4.29 -4.66
N TRP A 40 1.58 -4.21 -5.70
CA TRP A 40 2.60 -3.16 -5.81
C TRP A 40 1.98 -1.78 -5.97
N LEU A 41 0.94 -1.64 -6.81
CA LEU A 41 0.26 -0.36 -7.01
C LEU A 41 -0.31 0.19 -5.69
N ILE A 42 -0.95 -0.66 -4.88
CA ILE A 42 -1.50 -0.26 -3.58
C ILE A 42 -0.37 0.06 -2.59
N THR A 43 0.70 -0.74 -2.57
CA THR A 43 1.88 -0.48 -1.71
C THR A 43 2.48 0.90 -2.01
N PHE A 44 2.68 1.23 -3.28
CA PHE A 44 3.20 2.54 -3.68
C PHE A 44 2.24 3.67 -3.32
N LEU A 45 0.93 3.50 -3.51
CA LEU A 45 -0.07 4.49 -3.10
C LEU A 45 -0.05 4.74 -1.59
N GLN A 46 0.09 3.69 -0.78
CA GLN A 46 0.22 3.85 0.67
C GLN A 46 1.49 4.62 1.04
N LEU A 47 2.65 4.24 0.50
CA LEU A 47 3.92 4.92 0.77
C LEU A 47 3.89 6.38 0.34
N LEU A 48 3.32 6.66 -0.83
CA LEU A 48 3.14 8.02 -1.34
C LEU A 48 2.21 8.83 -0.43
N THR A 49 1.10 8.24 0.02
CA THR A 49 0.18 8.89 0.96
C THR A 49 0.89 9.22 2.28
N PHE A 50 1.63 8.27 2.85
CA PHE A 50 2.42 8.51 4.07
C PHE A 50 3.48 9.59 3.88
N GLY A 51 4.20 9.58 2.75
CA GLY A 51 5.19 10.60 2.43
C GLY A 51 4.57 11.99 2.27
N LEU A 52 3.41 12.08 1.61
CA LEU A 52 2.67 13.34 1.47
C LEU A 52 2.16 13.83 2.83
N VAL A 53 1.58 12.94 3.64
CA VAL A 53 1.12 13.29 4.99
C VAL A 53 2.28 13.79 5.84
N TYR A 54 3.42 13.13 5.80
CA TYR A 54 4.63 13.58 6.49
C TYR A 54 5.09 14.96 6.01
N PHE A 55 5.19 15.15 4.69
CA PHE A 55 5.59 16.43 4.10
C PHE A 55 4.65 17.57 4.47
N ILE A 56 3.33 17.35 4.35
CA ILE A 56 2.30 18.35 4.66
C ILE A 56 2.31 18.66 6.17
N SER A 57 2.41 17.64 7.02
CA SER A 57 2.43 17.82 8.47
C SER A 57 3.65 18.64 8.89
N ASN A 58 4.82 18.32 8.34
CA ASN A 58 6.06 19.06 8.60
C ASN A 58 6.01 20.49 8.04
N ARG A 59 5.42 20.70 6.86
CA ARG A 59 5.42 21.99 6.16
C ARG A 59 4.40 23.00 6.71
N PHE A 60 3.24 22.53 7.16
CA PHE A 60 2.11 23.38 7.53
C PHE A 60 1.83 23.42 9.03
N PHE A 61 2.10 22.33 9.75
CA PHE A 61 1.76 22.24 11.17
C PHE A 61 2.96 22.42 12.10
N ASP A 62 4.18 22.61 11.57
CA ASP A 62 5.44 22.77 12.31
C ASP A 62 5.53 21.79 13.50
N ILE A 63 5.04 20.56 13.28
CA ILE A 63 5.04 19.52 14.30
C ILE A 63 6.48 19.02 14.36
N GLN A 64 7.25 19.67 15.23
CA GLN A 64 8.56 19.22 15.70
C GLN A 64 8.35 17.89 16.44
N LEU A 65 8.19 16.81 15.68
CA LEU A 65 8.36 15.47 16.23
C LEU A 65 9.87 15.31 16.43
N VAL A 66 10.28 15.57 17.67
CA VAL A 66 11.60 15.29 18.24
C VAL A 66 12.13 13.94 17.77
#